data_AF-A0A5E4PYB1-F1
#
_entry.id   AF-A0A5E4PYB1-F1
#
_cell.length_a   1.000
_cell.length_b   1.000
_cell.length_c   1.000
_cell.angle_alpha   90.00
_cell.angle_beta   90.00
_cell.angle_gamma   90.00
#
_symmetry.space_group_name_H-M   'P 1'
#
loop_
_entity.id
_entity.type
_entity.pdbx_description
1 polymer ?
#
loop_
_entity_poly.entity_id
_entity_poly.type
_entity_poly.pdbx_seq_one_letter_code
_entity_poly.pdbx_strand_id
1 'polypeptide(L)'
;MEPLSASFNANFKIYKIFGLWPGNRPHSIYKYYSISFLFFTLVIFVSFLSINLIYIQRKIEVMVPEVVFIFAEIMMITKALMIVFKRKDLIEALKMLDSMSFQGKDTASINIVVRYVSNYKLYWIIYTMLAHIAYVLRMFIPLFSHVIFNTTLELPICSFSFLDLETLNHYFAILYFYQTACIYSHIFLNTNSDTLIAGLILMAIVHVKVLQHELQSLRVDKKWIKMNKSFQDALQISKLRRTLEHYEEILKGSLSSQIFRHYSSSIQTLIFFATLFCAMVLQIFVPAYLGTELSYQTEELVSAAYSSEWIPR
;
A
#
# COMPACT_ATOMS: atom_id res chain seq x y z
N MET A 1 -14.72 -21.41 13.23
CA MET A 1 -14.24 -20.04 12.96
C MET A 1 -13.53 -20.07 11.61
N GLU A 2 -13.76 -19.12 10.72
CA GLU A 2 -12.96 -19.02 9.49
C GLU A 2 -11.48 -18.79 9.85
N PRO A 3 -10.52 -19.33 9.07
CA PRO A 3 -9.10 -19.05 9.29
C PRO A 3 -8.85 -17.53 9.20
N LEU A 4 -8.01 -16.98 10.09
CA LEU A 4 -7.71 -15.54 10.09
C LEU A 4 -7.08 -15.12 8.76
N SER A 5 -6.28 -15.98 8.14
CA SER A 5 -5.71 -15.73 6.81
C SER A 5 -6.78 -15.47 5.74
N ALA A 6 -8.00 -15.98 5.91
CA ALA A 6 -9.10 -15.74 4.97
C ALA A 6 -9.55 -14.28 4.94
N SER A 7 -9.25 -13.47 5.97
CA SER A 7 -9.53 -12.03 5.92
C SER A 7 -8.76 -11.34 4.80
N PHE A 8 -7.61 -11.89 4.39
CA PHE A 8 -6.76 -11.33 3.33
C PHE A 8 -7.05 -11.90 1.94
N ASN A 9 -8.04 -12.79 1.80
CA ASN A 9 -8.36 -13.43 0.51
C ASN A 9 -8.68 -12.41 -0.58
N ALA A 10 -9.30 -11.27 -0.24
CA ALA A 10 -9.57 -10.19 -1.18
C ALA A 10 -8.28 -9.62 -1.78
N ASN A 11 -7.28 -9.30 -0.93
CA ASN A 11 -5.98 -8.82 -1.36
C ASN A 11 -5.29 -9.80 -2.31
N PHE A 12 -5.23 -11.09 -1.95
CA PHE A 12 -4.57 -12.09 -2.79
C PHE A 12 -5.32 -12.41 -4.07
N LYS A 13 -6.65 -12.30 -4.10
CA LYS A 13 -7.44 -12.39 -5.35
C LYS A 13 -7.06 -11.27 -6.29
N ILE A 14 -6.94 -10.04 -5.79
CA ILE A 14 -6.54 -8.87 -6.59
C ILE A 14 -5.12 -9.03 -7.12
N TYR A 15 -4.16 -9.43 -6.29
CA TYR A 15 -2.81 -9.71 -6.77
C TYR A 15 -2.78 -10.82 -7.82
N LYS A 16 -3.64 -11.82 -7.71
CA LYS A 16 -3.73 -12.87 -8.71
C LYS A 16 -4.28 -12.32 -10.04
N ILE A 17 -5.28 -11.46 -10.00
CA ILE A 17 -5.84 -10.80 -11.19
C ILE A 17 -4.77 -9.97 -11.88
N PHE A 18 -4.02 -9.15 -11.14
CA PHE A 18 -2.99 -8.26 -11.69
C PHE A 18 -1.60 -8.90 -11.80
N GLY A 19 -1.54 -10.23 -11.92
CA GLY A 19 -0.29 -10.95 -12.21
C GLY A 19 0.76 -10.96 -11.09
N LEU A 20 0.51 -10.36 -9.92
CA LEU A 20 1.50 -10.26 -8.84
C LEU A 20 1.59 -11.53 -7.97
N TRP A 21 0.50 -12.30 -7.87
CA TRP A 21 0.45 -13.49 -7.00
C TRP A 21 0.06 -14.78 -7.74
N PRO A 22 1.01 -15.69 -8.01
CA PRO A 22 0.75 -16.95 -8.71
C PRO A 22 -0.06 -17.99 -7.94
N GLY A 23 -0.31 -17.78 -6.64
CA GLY A 23 -0.90 -18.80 -5.77
C GLY A 23 0.04 -20.00 -5.53
N ASN A 24 -0.46 -21.02 -4.83
CA ASN A 24 0.38 -22.14 -4.38
C ASN A 24 0.89 -23.05 -5.51
N ARG A 25 0.17 -23.12 -6.63
CA ARG A 25 0.56 -23.92 -7.82
C ARG A 25 0.23 -23.13 -9.09
N PRO A 26 1.14 -22.29 -9.61
CA PRO A 26 0.89 -21.60 -10.86
C PRO A 26 0.91 -22.57 -12.04
N HIS A 27 -0.12 -22.53 -12.88
CA HIS A 27 -0.03 -23.09 -14.22
C HIS A 27 1.01 -22.33 -15.04
N SER A 28 1.75 -23.01 -15.92
CA SER A 28 2.79 -22.39 -16.75
C SER A 28 2.28 -21.18 -17.55
N ILE A 29 1.02 -21.22 -18.02
CA ILE A 29 0.36 -20.11 -18.72
C ILE A 29 0.25 -18.86 -17.84
N TYR A 30 -0.10 -19.02 -16.56
CA TYR A 30 -0.19 -17.90 -15.64
C TYR A 30 1.15 -17.22 -15.42
N LYS A 31 2.26 -17.98 -15.43
CA LYS A 31 3.60 -17.40 -15.30
C LYS A 31 3.93 -16.46 -16.46
N TYR A 32 3.64 -16.88 -17.70
CA TYR A 32 3.84 -16.03 -18.87
C TYR A 32 2.92 -14.81 -18.83
N TYR A 33 1.64 -14.99 -18.49
CA TYR A 33 0.71 -13.88 -18.29
C TYR A 33 1.23 -12.87 -17.27
N SER A 34 1.62 -13.34 -16.08
CA SER A 34 2.14 -12.52 -14.98
C SER A 34 3.36 -11.70 -15.40
N ILE A 35 4.36 -12.34 -16.01
CA ILE A 35 5.58 -11.66 -16.46
C ILE A 35 5.25 -10.61 -17.51
N SER A 36 4.48 -10.98 -18.54
CA SER A 36 4.10 -10.04 -19.60
C SER A 36 3.27 -8.88 -19.04
N PHE A 37 2.26 -9.16 -18.22
CA PHE A 37 1.40 -8.16 -17.63
C PHE A 37 2.19 -7.15 -16.79
N LEU A 38 3.05 -7.62 -15.88
CA LEU A 38 3.88 -6.75 -15.05
C LEU A 38 4.90 -5.96 -15.88
N PHE A 39 5.43 -6.54 -16.96
CA PHE A 39 6.33 -5.83 -17.86
C PHE A 39 5.61 -4.68 -18.58
N PHE A 40 4.44 -4.93 -19.17
CA PHE A 40 3.66 -3.91 -19.88
C PHE A 40 3.08 -2.83 -18.96
N THR A 41 2.63 -3.22 -17.77
CA THR A 41 1.99 -2.29 -16.83
C THR A 41 3.01 -1.54 -15.98
N LEU A 42 4.01 -2.20 -15.39
CA LEU A 42 4.96 -1.53 -14.50
C LEU A 42 6.15 -0.92 -15.25
N VAL A 43 6.81 -1.70 -16.11
CA VAL A 43 8.09 -1.29 -16.72
C VAL A 43 7.87 -0.32 -17.87
N ILE A 44 7.04 -0.69 -18.85
CA ILE A 44 6.80 0.15 -20.03
C ILE A 44 6.11 1.46 -19.63
N PHE A 45 5.09 1.39 -18.78
CA PHE A 45 4.35 2.57 -18.35
C PHE A 45 5.25 3.60 -17.65
N VAL A 46 6.05 3.16 -16.66
CA VAL A 46 6.98 4.06 -15.96
C VAL A 46 8.08 4.56 -16.86
N SER A 47 8.53 3.77 -17.84
CA SER A 47 9.48 4.23 -18.85
C SER A 47 8.86 5.37 -19.68
N PHE A 48 7.60 5.26 -20.09
CA PHE A 48 6.94 6.34 -20.81
C PHE A 48 6.70 7.59 -19.96
N LEU A 49 6.37 7.44 -18.67
CA LEU A 49 6.30 8.59 -17.75
C LEU A 49 7.66 9.28 -17.62
N SER A 50 8.72 8.51 -17.51
CA SER A 50 10.09 9.02 -17.39
C SER A 50 10.52 9.76 -18.66
N ILE A 51 10.20 9.22 -19.84
CA ILE A 51 10.43 9.90 -21.12
C ILE A 51 9.59 11.16 -21.20
N ASN A 52 8.30 11.10 -20.85
CA ASN A 52 7.42 12.28 -20.84
C ASN A 52 8.00 13.43 -20.00
N LEU A 53 8.53 13.12 -18.81
CA LEU A 53 9.14 14.12 -17.94
C LEU A 53 10.35 14.84 -18.57
N ILE A 54 11.10 14.17 -19.44
CA ILE A 54 12.25 14.77 -20.15
C ILE A 54 11.77 15.78 -21.22
N TYR A 55 10.64 15.49 -21.87
CA TYR A 55 10.12 16.27 -23.00
C TYR A 55 9.07 17.32 -22.60
N ILE A 56 8.57 17.28 -21.37
CA ILE A 56 7.55 18.22 -20.92
C ILE A 56 8.08 19.66 -20.89
N GLN A 57 7.19 20.62 -21.15
CA GLN A 57 7.54 22.04 -21.03
C GLN A 57 8.06 22.31 -19.61
N ARG A 58 9.17 23.04 -19.49
CA ARG A 58 9.83 23.36 -18.21
C ARG A 58 9.06 24.37 -17.34
N LYS A 59 7.72 24.39 -17.47
CA LYS A 59 6.82 25.13 -16.59
C LYS A 59 6.61 24.30 -15.33
N ILE A 60 6.98 24.87 -14.19
CA ILE A 60 6.93 24.19 -12.90
C ILE A 60 5.52 23.68 -12.59
N GLU A 61 4.48 24.45 -12.92
CA GLU A 61 3.06 24.08 -12.73
C GLU A 61 2.67 22.77 -13.42
N VAL A 62 3.28 22.46 -14.56
CA VAL A 62 3.00 21.24 -15.35
C VAL A 62 3.96 20.12 -14.95
N MET A 63 5.21 20.45 -14.65
CA MET A 63 6.25 19.47 -14.30
C MET A 63 6.06 18.86 -12.90
N VAL A 64 5.65 19.68 -11.93
CA VAL A 64 5.54 19.28 -10.53
C VAL A 64 4.58 18.10 -10.30
N PRO A 65 3.32 18.13 -10.82
CA PRO A 65 2.40 17.01 -10.67
C PRO A 65 2.93 15.70 -11.28
N GLU A 66 3.60 15.77 -12.43
CA GLU A 66 4.20 14.62 -13.11
C GLU A 66 5.33 13.98 -12.29
N VAL A 67 6.19 14.79 -11.67
CA VAL A 67 7.26 14.32 -10.79
C VAL A 67 6.69 13.60 -9.56
N VAL A 68 5.68 14.19 -8.90
CA VAL A 68 5.00 13.57 -7.76
C VAL A 68 4.39 12.23 -8.14
N PHE A 69 3.78 12.18 -9.33
CA PHE A 69 3.17 10.99 -9.87
C PHE A 69 4.21 9.88 -10.12
N ILE A 70 5.34 10.18 -10.75
CA ILE A 70 6.44 9.23 -10.96
C ILE A 70 6.96 8.68 -9.62
N PHE A 71 7.12 9.52 -8.60
CA PHE A 71 7.50 9.04 -7.27
C PHE A 71 6.46 8.08 -6.67
N ALA A 72 5.18 8.33 -6.91
CA ALA A 72 4.11 7.44 -6.44
C ALA A 72 4.19 6.07 -7.12
N GLU A 73 4.47 6.07 -8.42
CA GLU A 73 4.66 4.86 -9.22
C GLU A 73 5.88 4.04 -8.76
N ILE A 74 7.01 4.70 -8.48
CA ILE A 74 8.20 4.04 -7.94
C ILE A 74 7.90 3.37 -6.60
N MET A 75 7.16 4.04 -5.70
CA MET A 75 6.76 3.45 -4.43
C MET A 75 5.85 2.24 -4.62
N MET A 76 4.86 2.34 -5.51
CA MET A 76 3.97 1.23 -5.83
C MET A 76 4.74 0.02 -6.38
N ILE A 77 5.67 0.24 -7.32
CA ILE A 77 6.54 -0.82 -7.86
C ILE A 77 7.35 -1.46 -6.74
N THR A 78 7.89 -0.66 -5.82
CA THR A 78 8.72 -1.22 -4.74
C THR A 78 7.89 -2.07 -3.78
N LYS A 79 6.63 -1.69 -3.49
CA LYS A 79 5.68 -2.52 -2.73
C LYS A 79 5.34 -3.81 -3.49
N ALA A 80 5.11 -3.74 -4.79
CA ALA A 80 4.84 -4.89 -5.63
C ALA A 80 6.02 -5.88 -5.63
N LEU A 81 7.24 -5.38 -5.78
CA LEU A 81 8.47 -6.17 -5.69
C LEU A 81 8.65 -6.80 -4.30
N MET A 82 8.32 -6.07 -3.24
CA MET A 82 8.34 -6.60 -1.87
C MET A 82 7.43 -7.83 -1.72
N ILE A 83 6.21 -7.78 -2.25
CA ILE A 83 5.28 -8.94 -2.23
C ILE A 83 5.87 -10.14 -2.98
N VAL A 84 6.50 -9.90 -4.13
CA VAL A 84 7.12 -10.97 -4.94
C VAL A 84 8.32 -11.59 -4.21
N PHE A 85 9.23 -10.76 -3.68
CA PHE A 85 10.46 -11.23 -3.05
C PHE A 85 10.22 -11.82 -1.65
N LYS A 86 9.31 -11.24 -0.86
CA LYS A 86 8.96 -11.69 0.51
C LYS A 86 7.81 -12.69 0.53
N ARG A 87 7.50 -13.30 -0.62
CA ARG A 87 6.42 -14.27 -0.76
C ARG A 87 6.47 -15.42 0.24
N LYS A 88 7.65 -16.00 0.47
CA LYS A 88 7.80 -17.13 1.41
C LYS A 88 7.44 -16.71 2.83
N ASP A 89 8.01 -15.60 3.27
CA ASP A 89 7.78 -14.98 4.57
C ASP A 89 6.29 -14.63 4.76
N LEU A 90 5.63 -14.12 3.70
CA LEU A 90 4.21 -13.79 3.72
C LEU A 90 3.33 -15.05 3.86
N ILE A 91 3.66 -16.14 3.17
CA ILE A 91 2.94 -17.42 3.31
C ILE A 91 3.11 -17.97 4.72
N GLU A 92 4.31 -17.88 5.29
CA GLU A 92 4.58 -18.32 6.66
C GLU A 92 3.80 -17.49 7.68
N ALA A 93 3.78 -16.16 7.52
CA ALA A 93 2.96 -15.26 8.34
C ALA A 93 1.48 -15.63 8.30
N LEU A 94 0.92 -15.91 7.12
CA LEU A 94 -0.48 -16.33 6.99
C LEU A 94 -0.78 -17.68 7.65
N LYS A 95 0.10 -18.67 7.48
CA LYS A 95 -0.05 -19.99 8.14
C LYS A 95 -0.02 -19.86 9.65
N MET A 96 0.81 -18.97 10.14
CA MET A 96 0.98 -18.71 11.55
C MET A 96 -0.27 -18.03 12.16
N LEU A 97 -0.90 -17.10 11.43
CA LEU A 97 -2.19 -16.51 11.83
C LEU A 97 -3.31 -17.56 11.98
N ASP A 98 -3.21 -18.69 11.27
CA ASP A 98 -4.21 -19.75 11.33
C ASP A 98 -3.96 -20.78 12.44
N SER A 99 -2.84 -20.69 13.16
CA SER A 99 -2.49 -21.64 14.21
C SER A 99 -3.42 -21.53 15.43
N MET A 100 -3.53 -22.62 16.21
CA MET A 100 -4.53 -22.71 17.29
C MET A 100 -4.36 -21.64 18.38
N SER A 101 -3.14 -21.16 18.63
CA SER A 101 -2.91 -20.07 19.59
C SER A 101 -3.47 -18.74 19.10
N PHE A 102 -3.72 -18.58 17.79
CA PHE A 102 -4.08 -17.31 17.16
C PHE A 102 -5.60 -17.13 17.00
N GLN A 103 -6.41 -18.15 17.28
CA GLN A 103 -7.88 -18.11 17.16
C GLN A 103 -8.61 -17.65 18.44
N GLY A 104 -7.90 -17.55 19.57
CA GLY A 104 -8.49 -17.29 20.89
C GLY A 104 -9.18 -18.53 21.48
N LYS A 105 -9.11 -18.69 22.81
CA LYS A 105 -9.58 -19.91 23.51
C LYS A 105 -10.88 -19.71 24.27
N ASP A 106 -11.06 -18.53 24.85
CA ASP A 106 -12.26 -18.13 25.58
C ASP A 106 -13.14 -17.18 24.75
N THR A 107 -14.39 -17.01 25.16
CA THR A 107 -15.38 -16.19 24.45
C THR A 107 -14.96 -14.72 24.35
N ALA A 108 -14.23 -14.18 25.32
CA ALA A 108 -13.77 -12.79 25.25
C ALA A 108 -12.62 -12.63 24.26
N SER A 109 -11.63 -13.53 24.26
CA SER A 109 -10.54 -13.56 23.29
C SER A 109 -11.04 -13.76 21.85
N ILE A 110 -12.00 -14.67 21.63
CA ILE A 110 -12.62 -14.88 20.33
C ILE A 110 -13.35 -13.61 19.87
N ASN A 111 -14.10 -12.96 20.76
CA ASN A 111 -14.80 -11.71 20.44
C ASN A 111 -13.84 -10.57 20.08
N ILE A 112 -12.66 -10.49 20.72
CA ILE A 112 -11.61 -9.53 20.34
C ILE A 112 -11.17 -9.81 18.90
N VAL A 113 -10.79 -11.05 18.57
CA VAL A 113 -10.32 -11.42 17.23
C VAL A 113 -11.39 -11.13 16.17
N VAL A 114 -12.62 -11.59 16.36
CA VAL A 114 -13.72 -11.40 15.41
C VAL A 114 -13.99 -9.90 15.16
N ARG A 115 -14.00 -9.09 16.23
CA ARG A 115 -14.21 -7.64 16.12
C ARG A 115 -13.13 -6.98 15.27
N TYR A 116 -11.87 -7.31 15.50
CA TYR A 116 -10.77 -6.69 14.76
C TYR A 116 -10.66 -7.18 13.31
N VAL A 117 -10.97 -8.45 13.05
CA VAL A 117 -11.09 -8.97 11.68
C VAL A 117 -12.23 -8.27 10.92
N SER A 118 -13.37 -8.03 11.58
CA SER A 118 -14.49 -7.28 10.99
C SER A 118 -14.10 -5.83 10.70
N ASN A 119 -13.44 -5.16 11.65
CA ASN A 119 -12.93 -3.80 11.44
C ASN A 119 -11.93 -3.73 10.29
N TYR A 120 -11.01 -4.70 10.17
CA TYR A 120 -10.09 -4.79 9.04
C TYR A 120 -10.84 -4.86 7.70
N LYS A 121 -11.82 -5.76 7.58
CA LYS A 121 -12.64 -5.90 6.36
C LYS A 121 -13.34 -4.58 6.03
N LEU A 122 -13.89 -3.88 7.03
CA LEU A 122 -14.51 -2.57 6.84
C LEU A 122 -13.49 -1.52 6.36
N TYR A 123 -12.31 -1.43 6.97
CA TYR A 123 -11.26 -0.50 6.55
C TYR A 123 -10.78 -0.78 5.13
N TRP A 124 -10.62 -2.06 4.76
CA TRP A 124 -10.28 -2.45 3.40
C TRP A 124 -11.35 -2.01 2.39
N ILE A 125 -12.64 -2.20 2.71
CA ILE A 125 -13.76 -1.74 1.86
C ILE A 125 -13.71 -0.21 1.69
N ILE A 126 -13.63 0.55 2.79
CA ILE A 126 -13.62 2.01 2.76
C ILE A 126 -12.44 2.53 1.93
N TYR A 127 -11.24 2.01 2.20
CA TYR A 127 -10.02 2.43 1.51
C TYR A 127 -10.07 2.10 0.01
N THR A 128 -10.58 0.92 -0.35
CA THR A 128 -10.79 0.52 -1.74
C THR A 128 -11.84 1.39 -2.44
N MET A 129 -12.94 1.75 -1.77
CA MET A 129 -13.96 2.63 -2.33
C MET A 129 -13.42 4.03 -2.60
N LEU A 130 -12.64 4.59 -1.67
CA LEU A 130 -11.97 5.89 -1.87
C LEU A 130 -11.01 5.85 -3.06
N ALA A 131 -10.25 4.76 -3.21
CA ALA A 131 -9.36 4.57 -4.35
C ALA A 131 -10.14 4.50 -5.69
N HIS A 132 -11.31 3.85 -5.72
CA HIS A 132 -12.17 3.82 -6.91
C HIS A 132 -12.74 5.19 -7.24
N ILE A 133 -13.19 5.94 -6.24
CA ILE A 133 -13.70 7.30 -6.45
C ILE A 133 -12.59 8.18 -7.02
N ALA A 134 -11.38 8.14 -6.44
CA ALA A 134 -10.24 8.88 -6.94
C ALA A 134 -9.90 8.52 -8.39
N TYR A 135 -9.92 7.23 -8.72
CA TYR A 135 -9.74 6.73 -10.10
C TYR A 135 -10.80 7.27 -11.05
N VAL A 136 -12.09 7.11 -10.72
CA VAL A 136 -13.21 7.56 -11.56
C VAL A 136 -13.14 9.08 -11.76
N LEU A 137 -12.88 9.84 -10.70
CA LEU A 137 -12.70 11.29 -10.83
C LEU A 137 -11.53 11.61 -11.76
N ARG A 138 -10.37 11.00 -11.58
CA ARG A 138 -9.20 11.26 -12.43
C ARG A 138 -9.44 10.94 -13.91
N MET A 139 -10.12 9.82 -14.18
CA MET A 139 -10.36 9.37 -15.56
C MET A 139 -11.46 10.17 -16.25
N PHE A 140 -12.57 10.43 -15.56
CA PHE A 140 -13.75 11.00 -16.20
C PHE A 140 -13.83 12.53 -16.13
N ILE A 141 -13.08 13.20 -15.25
CA ILE A 141 -13.04 14.68 -15.23
C ILE A 141 -12.66 15.28 -16.60
N PRO A 142 -11.60 14.81 -17.30
CA PRO A 142 -11.28 15.32 -18.64
C PRO A 142 -12.42 15.10 -19.65
N LEU A 143 -13.10 13.94 -19.58
CA LEU A 143 -14.24 13.62 -20.45
C LEU A 143 -15.44 14.54 -20.18
N PHE A 144 -15.79 14.74 -18.91
CA PHE A 144 -16.87 15.66 -18.53
C PHE A 144 -16.54 17.10 -18.91
N SER A 145 -15.28 17.52 -18.74
CA SER A 145 -14.83 18.85 -19.14
C SER A 145 -15.00 19.07 -20.64
N HIS A 146 -14.58 18.10 -21.44
CA HIS A 146 -14.74 18.13 -22.89
C HIS A 146 -16.22 18.21 -23.31
N VAL A 147 -17.09 17.39 -22.71
CA VAL A 147 -18.51 17.33 -23.09
C VAL A 147 -19.29 18.59 -22.65
N ILE A 148 -19.02 19.13 -21.46
CA ILE A 148 -19.80 20.23 -20.87
C ILE A 148 -19.25 21.60 -21.29
N PHE A 149 -17.92 21.74 -21.32
CA PHE A 149 -17.26 23.03 -21.54
C PHE A 149 -16.57 23.12 -22.91
N ASN A 150 -16.65 22.08 -23.74
CA ASN A 150 -16.06 22.02 -25.08
C ASN A 150 -14.54 22.27 -25.08
N THR A 151 -13.85 21.87 -24.00
CA THR A 151 -12.39 21.95 -23.86
C THR A 151 -11.69 20.91 -24.72
N THR A 152 -10.38 21.04 -24.98
CA THR A 152 -9.64 19.97 -25.68
C THR A 152 -9.57 18.72 -24.83
N LEU A 153 -9.92 17.57 -25.40
CA LEU A 153 -9.83 16.30 -24.67
C LEU A 153 -8.37 15.90 -24.51
N GLU A 154 -7.90 15.88 -23.27
CA GLU A 154 -6.53 15.52 -22.94
C GLU A 154 -6.44 14.10 -22.38
N LEU A 155 -5.25 13.51 -22.51
CA LEU A 155 -4.96 12.24 -21.86
C LEU A 155 -5.01 12.42 -20.33
N PRO A 156 -5.59 11.45 -19.59
CA PRO A 156 -5.97 11.64 -18.20
C PRO A 156 -4.78 11.63 -17.22
N ILE A 157 -3.64 11.11 -17.65
CA ILE A 157 -2.47 10.88 -16.77
C ILE A 157 -1.21 11.50 -17.35
N CYS A 158 -0.82 11.07 -18.55
CA CYS A 158 0.43 11.49 -19.18
C CYS A 158 0.12 12.05 -20.57
N SER A 159 0.62 13.24 -20.88
CA SER A 159 0.39 13.90 -22.16
C SER A 159 1.15 13.26 -23.33
N PHE A 160 2.16 12.41 -23.05
CA PHE A 160 3.09 11.86 -24.05
C PHE A 160 3.70 12.96 -24.94
N SER A 161 4.27 13.98 -24.31
CA SER A 161 4.86 15.18 -24.94
C SER A 161 6.01 14.88 -25.92
N PHE A 162 6.50 13.63 -25.95
CA PHE A 162 7.51 13.18 -26.91
C PHE A 162 6.93 12.74 -28.26
N LEU A 163 5.61 12.59 -28.38
CA LEU A 163 4.92 12.30 -29.63
C LEU A 163 4.52 13.60 -30.34
N ASP A 164 4.56 13.59 -31.67
CA ASP A 164 3.96 14.66 -32.46
C ASP A 164 2.42 14.61 -32.39
N LEU A 165 1.78 15.75 -32.66
CA LEU A 165 0.34 15.92 -32.50
C LEU A 165 -0.47 15.02 -33.46
N GLU A 166 0.05 14.73 -34.65
CA GLU A 166 -0.61 13.88 -35.65
C GLU A 166 -0.66 12.42 -35.16
N THR A 167 0.49 11.89 -34.71
CA THR A 167 0.59 10.56 -34.11
C THR A 167 -0.29 10.43 -32.86
N LEU A 168 -0.26 11.42 -31.97
CA LEU A 168 -1.06 11.43 -30.74
C LEU A 168 -2.56 11.34 -31.05
N ASN A 169 -3.04 12.15 -31.99
CA ASN A 169 -4.45 12.16 -32.39
C ASN A 169 -4.86 10.85 -33.07
N HIS A 170 -3.98 10.26 -33.89
CA HIS A 170 -4.26 9.00 -34.56
C HIS A 170 -4.43 7.84 -33.56
N TYR A 171 -3.60 7.78 -32.51
CA TYR A 171 -3.62 6.71 -31.51
C TYR A 171 -4.34 7.08 -30.20
N PHE A 172 -5.02 8.22 -30.15
CA PHE A 172 -5.56 8.80 -28.91
C PHE A 172 -6.39 7.80 -28.10
N ALA A 173 -7.37 7.13 -28.74
CA ALA A 173 -8.25 6.19 -28.06
C ALA A 173 -7.50 4.98 -27.47
N ILE A 174 -6.47 4.48 -28.17
CA ILE A 174 -5.65 3.35 -27.73
C ILE A 174 -4.79 3.78 -26.52
N LEU A 175 -4.16 4.95 -26.62
CA LEU A 175 -3.34 5.52 -25.54
C LEU A 175 -4.18 5.83 -24.30
N TYR A 176 -5.37 6.39 -24.48
CA TYR A 176 -6.33 6.66 -23.42
C TYR A 176 -6.71 5.35 -22.70
N PHE A 177 -7.10 4.32 -23.45
CA PHE A 177 -7.46 3.01 -22.88
C PHE A 177 -6.27 2.34 -22.18
N TYR A 178 -5.08 2.42 -22.76
CA TYR A 178 -3.86 1.89 -22.16
C TYR A 178 -3.54 2.56 -20.81
N GLN A 179 -3.58 3.89 -20.74
CA GLN A 179 -3.38 4.63 -19.49
C GLN A 179 -4.44 4.27 -18.45
N THR A 180 -5.70 4.19 -18.87
CA THR A 180 -6.83 3.79 -18.02
C THR A 180 -6.58 2.42 -17.38
N ALA A 181 -6.22 1.41 -18.19
CA ALA A 181 -5.99 0.05 -17.72
C ALA A 181 -4.76 -0.06 -16.81
N CYS A 182 -3.66 0.64 -17.14
CA CYS A 182 -2.46 0.65 -16.31
C CYS A 182 -2.72 1.30 -14.95
N ILE A 183 -3.32 2.48 -14.92
CA ILE A 183 -3.62 3.18 -13.67
C ILE A 183 -4.60 2.44 -12.80
N TYR A 184 -5.64 1.84 -13.40
CA TYR A 184 -6.54 0.99 -12.64
C TYR A 184 -5.79 -0.14 -11.94
N SER A 185 -4.90 -0.82 -12.68
CA SER A 185 -4.06 -1.89 -12.14
C SER A 185 -3.15 -1.39 -11.01
N HIS A 186 -2.50 -0.24 -11.20
CA HIS A 186 -1.54 0.32 -10.24
C HIS A 186 -2.20 0.77 -8.94
N ILE A 187 -3.36 1.44 -9.04
CA ILE A 187 -4.15 1.83 -7.87
C ILE A 187 -4.53 0.59 -7.05
N PHE A 188 -4.98 -0.47 -7.71
CA PHE A 188 -5.32 -1.72 -7.02
C PHE A 188 -4.11 -2.39 -6.37
N LEU A 189 -2.98 -2.49 -7.08
CA LEU A 189 -1.75 -3.06 -6.53
C LEU A 189 -1.27 -2.25 -5.32
N ASN A 190 -1.27 -0.92 -5.40
CA ASN A 190 -0.87 -0.04 -4.30
C ASN A 190 -1.82 -0.18 -3.10
N THR A 191 -3.12 -0.04 -3.34
CA THR A 191 -4.17 -0.08 -2.30
C THR A 191 -4.18 -1.42 -1.56
N ASN A 192 -4.01 -2.53 -2.29
CA ASN A 192 -4.00 -3.85 -1.68
C ASN A 192 -2.70 -4.12 -0.93
N SER A 193 -1.58 -3.56 -1.37
CA SER A 193 -0.30 -3.64 -0.66
C SER A 193 -0.39 -2.95 0.69
N ASP A 194 -0.90 -1.73 0.71
CA ASP A 194 -1.02 -0.94 1.94
C ASP A 194 -1.97 -1.57 2.93
N THR A 195 -3.14 -2.01 2.46
CA THR A 195 -4.12 -2.68 3.32
C THR A 195 -3.65 -4.05 3.80
N LEU A 196 -2.91 -4.83 2.99
CA LEU A 196 -2.32 -6.09 3.44
C LEU A 196 -1.33 -5.84 4.60
N ILE A 197 -0.41 -4.89 4.43
CA ILE A 197 0.59 -4.55 5.46
C ILE A 197 -0.13 -4.07 6.73
N ALA A 198 -1.07 -3.13 6.60
CA ALA A 198 -1.85 -2.61 7.73
C ALA A 198 -2.63 -3.72 8.44
N GLY A 199 -3.23 -4.65 7.68
CA GLY A 199 -3.97 -5.77 8.25
C GLY A 199 -3.06 -6.76 8.99
N LEU A 200 -1.87 -7.06 8.48
CA LEU A 200 -0.89 -7.90 9.19
C LEU A 200 -0.44 -7.26 10.51
N ILE A 201 -0.20 -5.94 10.51
CA ILE A 201 0.11 -5.17 11.73
C ILE A 201 -1.07 -5.21 12.70
N LEU A 202 -2.29 -5.03 12.20
CA LEU A 202 -3.49 -5.08 13.02
C LEU A 202 -3.68 -6.45 13.68
N MET A 203 -3.43 -7.55 12.95
CA MET A 203 -3.46 -8.89 13.54
C MET A 203 -2.41 -9.04 14.62
N ALA A 204 -1.18 -8.57 14.40
CA ALA A 204 -0.15 -8.57 15.44
C ALA A 204 -0.60 -7.83 16.72
N ILE A 205 -1.24 -6.66 16.58
CA ILE A 205 -1.82 -5.90 17.71
C ILE A 205 -2.91 -6.70 18.42
N VAL A 206 -3.79 -7.38 17.67
CA VAL A 206 -4.84 -8.24 18.23
C VAL A 206 -4.22 -9.35 19.09
N HIS A 207 -3.15 -9.98 18.64
CA HIS A 207 -2.49 -11.03 19.41
C HIS A 207 -1.89 -10.53 20.72
N VAL A 208 -1.30 -9.34 20.72
CA VAL A 208 -0.83 -8.71 21.97
C VAL A 208 -2.00 -8.48 22.93
N LYS A 209 -3.17 -8.05 22.43
CA LYS A 209 -4.37 -7.84 23.26
C LYS A 209 -4.97 -9.14 23.79
N VAL A 210 -4.99 -10.20 22.99
CA VAL A 210 -5.44 -11.53 23.43
C VAL A 210 -4.50 -12.05 24.53
N LEU A 211 -3.18 -11.95 24.34
CA LEU A 211 -2.22 -12.34 25.36
C LEU A 211 -2.37 -11.54 26.66
N GLN A 212 -2.58 -10.22 26.55
CA GLN A 212 -2.86 -9.36 27.70
C GLN A 212 -4.12 -9.82 28.44
N HIS A 213 -5.18 -10.20 27.72
CA HIS A 213 -6.41 -10.73 28.30
C HIS A 213 -6.17 -12.06 29.03
N GLU A 214 -5.45 -12.99 28.39
CA GLU A 214 -5.09 -14.27 28.99
C GLU A 214 -4.28 -14.08 30.28
N LEU A 215 -3.29 -13.19 30.28
CA LEU A 215 -2.50 -12.83 31.48
C LEU A 215 -3.38 -12.24 32.59
N GLN A 216 -4.34 -11.38 32.25
CA GLN A 216 -5.26 -10.80 33.24
C GLN A 216 -6.22 -11.85 33.82
N SER A 217 -6.59 -12.86 33.03
CA SER A 217 -7.44 -14.00 33.44
C SER A 217 -6.73 -15.03 34.34
N LEU A 218 -5.42 -14.88 34.57
CA LEU A 218 -4.64 -15.69 35.53
C LEU A 218 -5.03 -15.42 36.99
N ARG A 219 -5.73 -14.31 37.27
CA ARG A 219 -6.23 -14.01 38.61
C ARG A 219 -7.20 -15.09 39.09
N VAL A 220 -7.05 -15.54 40.34
CA VAL A 220 -7.86 -16.61 40.94
C VAL A 220 -9.32 -16.19 40.95
N ASP A 221 -10.17 -16.95 40.25
CA ASP A 221 -11.61 -16.74 40.29
C ASP A 221 -12.10 -17.00 41.72
N LYS A 222 -13.01 -16.15 42.23
CA LYS A 222 -13.48 -16.24 43.63
C LYS A 222 -14.12 -17.60 43.95
N LYS A 223 -14.58 -18.32 42.93
CA LYS A 223 -15.11 -19.70 43.02
C LYS A 223 -14.08 -20.74 43.49
N TRP A 224 -12.79 -20.57 43.18
CA TRP A 224 -11.77 -21.58 43.49
C TRP A 224 -11.17 -21.42 44.88
N ILE A 225 -11.43 -20.29 45.56
CA ILE A 225 -10.92 -19.99 46.91
C ILE A 225 -11.32 -21.07 47.94
N LYS A 226 -12.41 -21.81 47.70
CA LYS A 226 -12.88 -22.91 48.54
C LYS A 226 -12.22 -24.27 48.27
N MET A 227 -11.38 -24.40 47.23
CA MET A 227 -10.70 -25.65 46.87
C MET A 227 -9.31 -25.78 47.51
N ASN A 228 -8.78 -27.01 47.57
CA ASN A 228 -7.48 -27.32 48.14
C ASN A 228 -6.35 -26.53 47.44
N LYS A 229 -5.39 -26.03 48.24
CA LYS A 229 -4.29 -25.16 47.81
C LYS A 229 -3.43 -25.82 46.72
N SER A 230 -3.17 -27.12 46.83
CA SER A 230 -2.41 -27.89 45.82
C SER A 230 -3.10 -27.95 44.46
N PHE A 231 -4.44 -27.95 44.42
CA PHE A 231 -5.22 -27.94 43.19
C PHE A 231 -5.24 -26.54 42.55
N GLN A 232 -5.30 -25.48 43.37
CA GLN A 232 -5.18 -24.10 42.91
C GLN A 232 -3.80 -23.84 42.28
N ASP A 233 -2.73 -24.28 42.94
CA ASP A 233 -1.35 -24.12 42.47
C ASP A 233 -1.14 -24.87 41.14
N ALA A 234 -1.63 -26.12 41.03
CA ALA A 234 -1.57 -26.89 39.78
C ALA A 234 -2.32 -26.21 38.64
N LEU A 235 -3.51 -25.64 38.92
CA LEU A 235 -4.30 -24.93 37.92
C LEU A 235 -3.60 -23.63 37.47
N GLN A 236 -3.04 -22.86 38.39
CA GLN A 236 -2.28 -21.64 38.09
C GLN A 236 -1.02 -21.93 37.29
N ILE A 237 -0.23 -22.95 37.68
CA ILE A 237 0.96 -23.38 36.95
C ILE A 237 0.57 -23.84 35.54
N SER A 238 -0.54 -24.56 35.38
CA SER A 238 -1.01 -24.98 34.05
C SER A 238 -1.43 -23.80 33.17
N LYS A 239 -2.12 -22.79 33.75
CA LYS A 239 -2.51 -21.58 33.01
C LYS A 239 -1.28 -20.75 32.66
N LEU A 240 -0.34 -20.56 33.59
CA LEU A 240 0.89 -19.83 33.37
C LEU A 240 1.76 -20.50 32.31
N ARG A 241 1.94 -21.84 32.38
CA ARG A 241 2.65 -22.61 31.35
C ARG A 241 2.00 -22.40 29.98
N ARG A 242 0.67 -22.43 29.90
CA ARG A 242 -0.07 -22.19 28.64
C ARG A 242 0.09 -20.76 28.12
N THR A 243 0.07 -19.75 28.99
CA THR A 243 0.31 -18.35 28.60
C THR A 243 1.75 -18.14 28.17
N LEU A 244 2.71 -18.82 28.80
CA LEU A 244 4.10 -18.85 28.39
C LEU A 244 4.29 -19.59 27.07
N GLU A 245 3.59 -20.70 26.82
CA GLU A 245 3.57 -21.41 25.53
C GLU A 245 2.95 -20.53 24.44
N HIS A 246 1.86 -19.81 24.71
CA HIS A 246 1.29 -18.83 23.78
C HIS A 246 2.27 -17.67 23.56
N TYR A 247 2.90 -17.13 24.61
CA TYR A 247 3.94 -16.11 24.48
C TYR A 247 5.16 -16.63 23.73
N GLU A 248 5.51 -17.91 23.86
CA GLU A 248 6.60 -18.56 23.16
C GLU A 248 6.24 -18.90 21.72
N GLU A 249 4.98 -19.23 21.40
CA GLU A 249 4.46 -19.34 20.04
C GLU A 249 4.25 -17.97 19.40
N ILE A 250 3.99 -16.94 20.18
CA ILE A 250 4.16 -15.55 19.78
C ILE A 250 5.67 -15.30 19.66
N LEU A 251 6.62 -15.77 20.45
CA LEU A 251 8.04 -15.48 20.17
C LEU A 251 8.61 -16.27 18.97
N LYS A 252 8.16 -17.51 18.78
CA LYS A 252 8.55 -18.46 17.73
C LYS A 252 7.80 -18.16 16.43
N GLY A 253 6.50 -17.91 16.53
CA GLY A 253 5.63 -17.52 15.44
C GLY A 253 5.64 -16.02 15.22
N SER A 254 5.47 -15.16 16.24
CA SER A 254 5.60 -13.70 16.02
C SER A 254 6.96 -13.43 15.41
N LEU A 255 6.86 -12.91 14.21
CA LEU A 255 6.91 -11.49 13.96
C LEU A 255 8.03 -10.65 14.63
N SER A 256 8.64 -11.03 15.76
CA SER A 256 9.80 -10.34 16.37
C SER A 256 11.16 -10.99 16.03
N SER A 257 11.18 -12.30 15.77
CA SER A 257 12.43 -13.04 15.58
C SER A 257 12.77 -13.22 14.10
N GLN A 258 11.80 -13.27 13.19
CA GLN A 258 12.07 -13.36 11.75
C GLN A 258 11.52 -12.17 10.98
N ILE A 259 10.30 -11.68 11.25
CA ILE A 259 9.83 -10.46 10.58
C ILE A 259 10.52 -9.23 11.19
N PHE A 260 10.67 -9.05 12.51
CA PHE A 260 11.42 -7.92 13.05
C PHE A 260 12.94 -8.08 12.92
N ARG A 261 13.56 -9.27 12.94
CA ARG A 261 14.97 -9.35 12.48
C ARG A 261 15.09 -9.07 10.97
N HIS A 262 14.21 -9.55 10.11
CA HIS A 262 14.33 -9.30 8.67
C HIS A 262 13.80 -7.91 8.22
N TYR A 263 12.95 -7.25 9.03
CA TYR A 263 12.44 -5.88 8.84
C TYR A 263 13.14 -4.82 9.71
N SER A 264 13.78 -5.18 10.83
CA SER A 264 14.53 -4.25 11.70
C SER A 264 16.03 -4.53 11.76
N SER A 265 16.52 -5.74 11.43
CA SER A 265 17.96 -6.06 11.38
C SER A 265 18.58 -6.06 9.98
N SER A 266 17.81 -5.79 8.94
CA SER A 266 18.37 -5.45 7.64
C SER A 266 18.44 -3.93 7.57
N ILE A 267 19.65 -3.37 7.56
CA ILE A 267 19.93 -1.99 7.11
C ILE A 267 19.09 -1.67 5.86
N GLN A 268 18.90 -2.65 4.99
CA GLN A 268 18.02 -2.62 3.82
C GLN A 268 16.55 -2.25 4.09
N THR A 269 15.92 -2.70 5.18
CA THR A 269 14.50 -2.41 5.46
C THR A 269 14.31 -1.08 6.17
N LEU A 270 15.26 -0.68 7.03
CA LEU A 270 15.30 0.69 7.57
C LEU A 270 15.58 1.70 6.45
N ILE A 271 16.57 1.43 5.59
CA ILE A 271 16.81 2.19 4.37
C ILE A 271 15.54 2.19 3.53
N PHE A 272 14.85 1.07 3.35
CA PHE A 272 13.62 1.03 2.57
C PHE A 272 12.50 1.91 3.14
N PHE A 273 12.17 1.81 4.42
CA PHE A 273 11.18 2.69 5.04
C PHE A 273 11.64 4.16 5.10
N ALA A 274 12.93 4.42 5.31
CA ALA A 274 13.51 5.75 5.23
C ALA A 274 13.45 6.31 3.80
N THR A 275 13.69 5.49 2.77
CA THR A 275 13.57 5.85 1.36
C THR A 275 12.11 6.06 0.99
N LEU A 276 11.17 5.27 1.51
CA LEU A 276 9.72 5.48 1.32
C LEU A 276 9.25 6.76 2.01
N PHE A 277 9.71 7.01 3.24
CA PHE A 277 9.40 8.24 3.98
C PHE A 277 10.02 9.45 3.28
N CYS A 278 11.29 9.38 2.88
CA CYS A 278 11.93 10.39 2.04
C CYS A 278 11.19 10.57 0.72
N ALA A 279 10.73 9.50 0.05
CA ALA A 279 9.96 9.62 -1.18
C ALA A 279 8.62 10.32 -0.94
N MET A 280 7.89 10.00 0.14
CA MET A 280 6.64 10.70 0.51
C MET A 280 6.87 12.15 0.93
N VAL A 281 7.99 12.44 1.61
CA VAL A 281 8.38 13.81 1.94
C VAL A 281 8.76 14.57 0.67
N LEU A 282 9.54 13.96 -0.24
CA LEU A 282 9.93 14.55 -1.53
C LEU A 282 8.72 14.81 -2.43
N GLN A 283 7.72 13.94 -2.40
CA GLN A 283 6.44 14.13 -3.09
C GLN A 283 5.69 15.39 -2.66
N ILE A 284 5.90 15.88 -1.44
CA ILE A 284 5.27 17.11 -0.94
C ILE A 284 6.25 18.28 -1.03
N PHE A 285 7.52 18.03 -0.71
CA PHE A 285 8.57 19.03 -0.60
C PHE A 285 9.05 19.57 -1.94
N VAL A 286 9.31 18.71 -2.94
CA VAL A 286 9.81 19.15 -4.25
C VAL A 286 8.80 20.08 -4.96
N PRO A 287 7.49 19.76 -5.02
CA PRO A 287 6.45 20.69 -5.48
C PRO A 287 6.45 22.02 -4.74
N ALA A 288 6.47 21.97 -3.41
CA ALA A 288 6.36 23.15 -2.57
C ALA A 288 7.58 24.06 -2.71
N TYR A 289 8.78 23.47 -2.79
CA TYR A 289 10.02 24.18 -3.00
C TYR A 289 10.07 24.84 -4.39
N LEU A 290 9.79 24.09 -5.45
CA LEU A 290 9.79 24.63 -6.81
C LEU A 290 8.69 25.69 -7.01
N GLY A 291 7.51 25.52 -6.41
CA GLY A 291 6.48 26.55 -6.40
C GLY A 291 6.93 27.83 -5.69
N THR A 292 7.66 27.71 -4.57
CA THR A 292 8.22 28.87 -3.86
C THR A 292 9.26 29.60 -4.70
N GLU A 293 10.16 28.86 -5.33
CA GLU A 293 11.19 29.42 -6.22
C GLU A 293 10.56 30.11 -7.44
N LEU A 294 9.55 29.49 -8.06
CA LEU A 294 8.82 30.11 -9.18
C LEU A 294 8.20 31.45 -8.77
N SER A 295 7.54 31.50 -7.61
CA SER A 295 6.93 32.74 -7.12
C SER A 295 7.99 33.84 -6.95
N TYR A 296 9.14 33.50 -6.36
CA TYR A 296 10.26 34.43 -6.19
C TYR A 296 10.78 34.97 -7.53
N GLN A 297 11.02 34.09 -8.50
CA GLN A 297 11.49 34.46 -9.84
C GLN A 297 10.44 35.29 -10.62
N THR A 298 9.15 35.04 -10.41
CA THR A 298 8.07 35.79 -11.05
C THR A 298 8.00 37.22 -10.50
N GLU A 299 8.19 37.41 -9.19
CA GLU A 299 8.27 38.74 -8.58
C GLU A 299 9.50 39.52 -9.07
N GLU A 300 10.65 38.85 -9.17
CA GLU A 300 11.88 39.45 -9.68
C GLU A 300 11.73 39.88 -11.14
N LEU A 301 11.04 39.08 -11.98
CA LEU A 301 10.75 39.43 -13.37
C LEU A 301 9.87 40.69 -13.49
N VAL A 302 8.87 40.84 -12.62
CA VAL A 302 8.04 42.05 -12.58
C VAL A 302 8.87 43.26 -12.17
N SER A 303 9.74 43.11 -11.15
CA SER A 303 10.65 44.18 -10.73
C SER A 303 11.63 44.57 -11.85
N ALA A 304 12.20 43.59 -12.55
CA ALA A 304 13.08 43.79 -13.69
C ALA A 304 12.38 44.51 -14.83
N ALA A 305 11.14 44.11 -15.16
CA ALA A 305 10.31 44.82 -16.12
C ALA A 305 10.13 46.28 -15.69
N TYR A 306 9.67 46.58 -14.47
CA TYR A 306 9.51 47.96 -14.01
C TYR A 306 10.80 48.81 -14.06
N SER A 307 11.95 48.19 -13.82
CA SER A 307 13.26 48.86 -13.84
C SER A 307 13.84 49.10 -15.24
N SER A 308 13.22 48.55 -16.28
CA SER A 308 13.67 48.72 -17.66
C SER A 308 13.27 50.10 -18.20
N GLU A 309 14.10 50.71 -19.05
CA GLU A 309 13.82 52.02 -19.64
C GLU A 309 12.78 51.90 -20.77
N TRP A 310 11.50 51.74 -20.42
CA TRP A 310 10.39 51.67 -21.39
C TRP A 310 10.06 53.01 -22.06
N ILE A 311 10.49 54.12 -21.45
CA ILE A 311 10.19 55.47 -21.91
C ILE A 311 11.52 56.16 -22.22
N PRO A 312 11.72 56.68 -23.44
CA PRO A 312 12.91 57.47 -23.74
C PRO A 312 12.89 58.73 -22.88
N ARG A 313 13.99 58.97 -22.15
CA ARG A 313 14.21 60.23 -21.44
C ARG A 313 14.39 61.39 -22.40
#